data_AF-A0A6V7JQ67-F1
#
_entry.id   AF-A0A6V7JQ67-F1
#
_cell.length_a   1.000
_cell.length_b   1.000
_cell.length_c   1.000
_cell.angle_alpha   90.00
_cell.angle_beta   90.00
_cell.angle_gamma   90.00
#
_symmetry.space_group_name_H-M   'P 1'
#
loop_
_entity.id
_entity.type
_entity.pdbx_description
1 polymer ?
#
loop_
_entity_poly.entity_id
_entity_poly.type
_entity_poly.pdbx_seq_one_letter_code
_entity_poly.pdbx_strand_id
1 'polypeptide(L)' 'PTVGLLNPYPNWESNDVTKQGAIVSLLRTRIDACDRLWGVDTGIEDLAGNARRVGPTKLIAIDLKTDK' A
#
# COMPACT_ATOMS: atom_id res chain seq x y z
N PRO A 1 -15.48 -4.23 -20.50
CA PRO A 1 -14.42 -5.23 -20.24
C PRO A 1 -13.03 -4.62 -20.51
N THR A 2 -12.41 -4.04 -19.48
CA THR A 2 -11.07 -3.47 -19.57
C THR A 2 -10.03 -4.56 -19.32
N VAL A 3 -9.41 -5.00 -20.40
CA VAL A 3 -8.26 -5.89 -20.38
C VAL A 3 -7.06 -5.10 -19.84
N GLY A 4 -6.53 -5.46 -18.66
CA GLY A 4 -5.12 -5.23 -18.32
C GLY A 4 -4.70 -4.02 -17.48
N LEU A 5 -5.47 -3.54 -16.50
CA LEU A 5 -5.01 -2.47 -15.58
C LEU A 5 -5.08 -2.91 -14.12
N LEU A 6 -3.98 -2.72 -13.39
CA LEU A 6 -3.99 -2.77 -11.93
C LEU A 6 -4.87 -1.63 -11.41
N ASN A 7 -5.82 -1.95 -10.53
CA ASN A 7 -6.64 -0.95 -9.85
C ASN A 7 -6.03 -0.66 -8.48
N PRO A 8 -5.66 0.59 -8.16
CA PRO A 8 -5.12 0.93 -6.84
C PRO A 8 -6.09 0.53 -5.72
N TYR A 9 -5.55 -0.13 -4.71
CA TYR A 9 -6.29 -0.59 -3.55
C TYR A 9 -5.75 0.10 -2.29
N PRO A 10 -6.62 0.60 -1.38
CA PRO A 10 -8.08 0.59 -1.47
C PRO A 10 -8.64 1.63 -2.45
N ASN A 11 -7.87 2.69 -2.76
CA ASN A 11 -8.26 3.74 -3.68
C ASN A 11 -7.03 4.55 -4.14
N TRP A 12 -7.25 5.51 -5.04
CA TRP A 12 -6.19 6.39 -5.54
C TRP A 12 -5.60 7.31 -4.48
N GLU A 13 -6.39 7.79 -3.51
CA GLU A 13 -5.91 8.71 -2.47
C GLU A 13 -4.91 8.04 -1.54
N SER A 14 -5.16 6.79 -1.13
CA SER A 14 -4.24 6.01 -0.31
C SER A 14 -2.93 5.64 -1.04
N ASN A 15 -2.91 5.71 -2.36
CA ASN A 15 -1.75 5.42 -3.21
C ASN A 15 -1.12 6.68 -3.85
N ASP A 16 -1.57 7.88 -3.44
CA ASP A 16 -0.99 9.15 -3.86
C ASP A 16 0.09 9.57 -2.86
N VAL A 17 1.35 9.36 -3.20
CA VAL A 17 2.51 9.67 -2.33
C VAL A 17 2.65 11.15 -1.95
N THR A 18 1.87 12.05 -2.56
CA THR A 18 1.80 13.46 -2.14
C THR A 18 0.89 13.68 -0.92
N LYS A 19 0.08 12.69 -0.54
CA LYS A 19 -0.87 12.75 0.58
C LYS A 19 -0.23 12.26 1.88
N GLN A 20 -0.66 12.85 2.98
CA GLN A 20 -0.27 12.38 4.31
C GLN A 20 -0.83 10.97 4.55
N GLY A 21 0.03 10.05 5.00
CA GLY A 21 -0.37 8.68 5.30
C GLY A 21 -0.37 7.72 4.10
N ALA A 22 -0.10 8.20 2.89
CA ALA A 22 -0.06 7.40 1.67
C ALA A 22 0.84 6.16 1.76
N ILE A 23 0.43 5.07 1.11
CA ILE A 23 1.19 3.83 1.00
C ILE A 23 2.31 4.06 -0.03
N VAL A 24 3.56 3.91 0.38
CA VAL A 24 4.72 4.20 -0.50
C VAL A 24 5.20 2.95 -1.20
N SER A 25 5.52 1.90 -0.44
CA SER A 25 6.04 0.63 -0.97
C SER A 25 5.69 -0.50 -0.02
N LEU A 26 4.51 -1.07 -0.25
CA LEU A 26 3.93 -2.15 0.54
C LEU A 26 4.56 -3.50 0.15
N LEU A 27 5.21 -4.15 1.11
CA LEU A 27 5.82 -5.47 0.93
C LEU A 27 5.22 -6.48 1.92
N ARG A 28 5.44 -7.77 1.63
CA ARG A 28 5.09 -8.90 2.51
C ARG A 28 3.61 -8.93 2.91
N THR A 29 2.70 -8.78 1.94
CA THR A 29 1.26 -8.77 2.20
C THR A 29 0.76 -10.12 2.73
N ARG A 30 -0.20 -10.07 3.65
CA ARG A 30 -0.86 -11.25 4.28
C ARG A 30 -2.33 -10.94 4.54
N ILE A 31 -3.18 -11.96 4.50
CA ILE A 31 -4.58 -11.85 4.92
C ILE A 31 -4.74 -12.69 6.18
N ASP A 32 -5.41 -12.16 7.20
CA ASP A 32 -5.70 -12.88 8.44
C ASP A 32 -7.13 -13.45 8.47
N ALA A 33 -7.46 -14.20 9.52
CA ALA A 33 -8.77 -14.83 9.70
C ALA A 33 -9.93 -13.83 9.91
N CYS A 34 -9.65 -12.53 10.06
CA CYS A 34 -10.65 -11.49 10.24
C CYS A 34 -10.98 -10.75 8.93
N ASP A 35 -10.42 -11.20 7.80
CA ASP A 35 -10.48 -10.53 6.50
C ASP A 35 -9.78 -9.17 6.51
N ARG A 36 -8.60 -9.07 7.14
CA ARG A 36 -7.75 -7.88 7.06
C ARG A 36 -6.53 -8.14 6.18
N LEU A 37 -6.28 -7.26 5.22
CA LEU A 37 -5.03 -7.22 4.45
C LEU A 37 -3.97 -6.48 5.26
N TRP A 38 -2.94 -7.20 5.65
CA TRP A 38 -1.75 -6.68 6.30
C TRP A 38 -0.62 -6.49 5.30
N GLY A 39 0.22 -5.50 5.53
CA GLY A 39 1.49 -5.36 4.81
C GLY A 39 2.44 -4.39 5.52
N VAL A 40 3.72 -4.50 5.21
CA VAL A 40 4.74 -3.57 5.73
C VAL A 40 5.03 -2.55 4.65
N ASP A 41 4.62 -1.30 4.87
CA ASP A 41 5.03 -0.18 4.03
C ASP A 41 6.40 0.29 4.48
N THR A 42 7.39 0.18 3.59
CA THR A 42 8.78 0.52 3.90
C THR A 42 9.02 2.02 4.05
N GLY A 43 8.16 2.86 3.45
CA GLY A 43 8.35 4.30 3.34
C GLY A 43 9.51 4.69 2.41
N ILE A 44 9.94 3.80 1.53
CA ILE A 44 11.04 3.98 0.58
C ILE A 44 10.48 3.93 -0.84
N GLU A 45 10.79 4.93 -1.66
CA GLU A 45 10.51 4.91 -3.10
C GLU A 45 11.69 4.33 -3.89
N ASP A 46 11.42 3.86 -5.11
CA ASP A 46 12.42 3.30 -6.05
C ASP A 46 13.33 2.23 -5.41
N LEU A 47 12.71 1.23 -4.77
CA LEU A 47 13.41 0.15 -4.06
C LEU A 47 14.41 -0.63 -4.94
N ALA A 48 14.23 -0.66 -6.26
CA ALA A 48 15.09 -1.37 -7.20
C ALA A 48 16.18 -0.48 -7.83
N GLY A 49 16.11 0.84 -7.62
CA GLY A 49 17.02 1.82 -8.19
C GLY A 49 17.67 2.68 -7.11
N ASN A 50 17.41 3.98 -7.17
CA ASN A 50 17.96 4.95 -6.22
C ASN A 50 17.06 5.08 -4.99
N ALA A 51 17.09 4.04 -4.16
CA ALA A 51 16.24 3.92 -2.98
C ALA A 51 16.30 5.17 -2.09
N ARG A 52 15.16 5.87 -1.95
CA ARG A 52 15.04 7.09 -1.14
C ARG A 52 13.93 6.93 -0.10
N ARG A 53 14.25 7.23 1.16
CA ARG A 53 13.23 7.25 2.22
C ARG A 53 12.42 8.54 2.13
N VAL A 54 11.11 8.39 2.02
CA VAL A 54 10.15 9.50 1.91
C VAL A 54 9.15 9.53 3.06
N GLY A 55 9.14 8.48 3.89
CA GLY A 55 8.31 8.39 5.07
C GLY A 55 8.81 7.36 6.08
N PRO A 56 8.16 7.30 7.26
CA PRO A 56 8.42 6.24 8.22
C PRO A 56 7.94 4.89 7.68
N THR A 57 8.53 3.82 8.20
CA THR A 57 7.98 2.47 8.01
C THR A 57 6.67 2.33 8.78
N LYS A 58 5.65 1.75 8.15
CA LYS A 58 4.30 1.57 8.72
C LYS A 58 3.86 0.12 8.59
N LEU A 59 3.15 -0.37 9.59
CA LEU A 59 2.34 -1.58 9.46
C LEU A 59 0.95 -1.16 8.98
N ILE A 60 0.58 -1.59 7.78
CA ILE A 60 -0.72 -1.31 7.18
C ILE A 60 -1.66 -2.47 7.48
N ALA A 61 -2.89 -2.15 7.84
CA ALA A 61 -4.00 -3.08 7.95
C ALA A 61 -5.21 -2.45 7.26
N ILE A 62 -5.78 -3.14 6.27
CA ILE A 62 -6.99 -2.72 5.55
C ILE A 62 -8.07 -3.76 5.80
N ASP A 63 -9.24 -3.35 6.25
CA ASP A 63 -10.42 -4.20 6.37
C ASP A 63 -10.99 -4.50 4.98
N LEU A 64 -10.88 -5.76 4.53
CA LEU A 64 -11.31 -6.19 3.20
C LEU A 64 -12.83 -6.19 3.02
N LYS A 65 -13.61 -6.03 4.09
CA LYS A 65 -15.08 -5.89 4.01
C LYS A 65 -15.50 -4.47 3.69
N THR A 66 -14.63 -3.49 3.97
CA THR A 66 -14.97 -2.06 3.83
C THR A 66 -13.97 -1.27 2.98
N ASP A 67 -12.85 -1.88 2.61
CA ASP A 67 -11.72 -1.28 1.90
C ASP A 67 -11.16 -0.04 2.62
N LYS A 68 -11.02 -0.12 3.94
CA LYS A 68 -10.53 0.97 4.80
C LYS A 68 -9.39 0.56 5.72
#